data_AF-A0A023HAH2-F1
#
_entry.id   AF-A0A023HAH2-F1
#
_cell.length_a   1.000
_cell.length_b   1.000
_cell.length_c   1.000
_cell.angle_alpha   90.00
_cell.angle_beta   90.00
_cell.angle_gamma   90.00
#
_symmetry.space_group_name_H-M   'P 1'
#
loop_
_entity.id
_entity.type
_entity.pdbx_description
1 polymer ?
#
loop_
_entity_poly.entity_id
_entity_poly.type
_entity_poly.pdbx_seq_one_letter_code
_entity_poly.pdbx_strand_id
1 'polypeptide(L)'
;MQGKNSGFSIELDETQLNEIENVYNSNIEVFVTLQDGFPLTIIVGTPKNLQYLMEKDKVNFYGPGLPWIIVQKLTKEIIQEAIKAYIDDKPEGYWLKLYHFATDIDIEVFNQIQAQEIKESAQFNLSIDLDDLKDKINKLDNLDKSTKSDLVASLDKLYKDLRILNEE
;
A
#
# COMPACT_ATOMS: atom_id res chain seq x y z
N MET A 1 1.00 7.86 31.98
CA MET A 1 1.68 6.56 31.81
C MET A 1 2.11 6.44 30.36
N GLN A 2 3.43 6.37 30.09
CA GLN A 2 3.99 6.08 28.76
C GLN A 2 3.65 4.62 28.40
N GLY A 3 2.96 4.41 27.29
CA GLY A 3 2.70 3.07 26.76
C GLY A 3 3.98 2.45 26.21
N LYS A 4 4.69 1.67 27.01
CA LYS A 4 5.75 0.77 26.55
C LYS A 4 5.09 -0.51 26.01
N ASN A 5 4.95 -0.64 24.68
CA ASN A 5 5.00 -1.94 23.98
C ASN A 5 4.83 -1.85 22.45
N SER A 6 5.47 -0.86 21.84
CA SER A 6 5.73 -0.84 20.40
C SER A 6 7.04 -0.09 20.25
N GLY A 7 7.97 -0.55 19.42
CA GLY A 7 9.32 0.04 19.37
C GLY A 7 9.37 1.51 18.90
N PHE A 8 8.25 2.21 18.78
CA PHE A 8 8.12 3.59 18.28
C PHE A 8 7.71 4.55 19.39
N SER A 9 7.93 5.86 19.19
CA SER A 9 7.39 6.92 20.05
C SER A 9 6.45 7.85 19.27
N ILE A 10 5.48 8.40 19.97
CA ILE A 10 4.60 9.47 19.48
C ILE A 10 4.74 10.63 20.45
N GLU A 11 5.09 11.80 19.93
CA GLU A 11 5.23 13.04 20.67
C GLU A 11 4.20 14.06 20.15
N LEU A 12 3.46 14.63 21.09
CA LEU A 12 2.37 15.58 20.86
C LEU A 12 2.62 16.79 21.75
N ASP A 13 2.45 18.00 21.21
CA ASP A 13 2.35 19.19 22.06
C ASP A 13 0.97 19.21 22.74
N GLU A 14 0.93 18.73 23.99
CA GLU A 14 -0.30 18.70 24.78
C GLU A 14 -0.84 20.10 25.07
N THR A 15 0.01 21.13 25.11
CA THR A 15 -0.43 22.52 25.30
C THR A 15 -1.21 22.96 24.07
N GLN A 16 -0.62 22.76 22.88
CA GLN A 16 -1.28 23.06 21.61
C GLN A 16 -2.60 22.30 21.47
N LEU A 17 -2.62 21.00 21.80
CA LEU A 17 -3.82 20.17 21.71
C LEU A 17 -4.94 20.68 22.63
N ASN A 18 -4.61 21.12 23.84
CA ASN A 18 -5.58 21.64 24.81
C ASN A 18 -6.11 23.04 24.45
N GLU A 19 -5.34 23.80 23.66
CA GLU A 19 -5.73 25.15 23.19
C GLU A 19 -6.58 25.13 21.91
N ILE A 20 -6.80 23.95 21.30
CA ILE A 20 -7.66 23.83 20.12
C ILE A 20 -9.11 24.19 20.47
N GLU A 21 -9.58 25.34 19.98
CA GLU A 21 -10.95 25.80 20.18
C GLU A 21 -12.00 24.83 19.60
N ASN A 22 -11.70 24.24 18.45
CA ASN A 22 -12.60 23.32 17.77
C ASN A 22 -11.88 22.06 17.30
N VAL A 23 -11.90 21.04 18.16
CA VAL A 23 -11.30 19.72 17.90
C VAL A 23 -11.88 18.99 16.68
N TYR A 24 -13.03 19.43 16.15
CA TYR A 24 -13.62 18.88 14.93
C TYR A 24 -13.21 19.63 13.67
N ASN A 25 -12.61 20.83 13.77
CA ASN A 25 -12.23 21.69 12.65
C ASN A 25 -10.82 22.26 12.86
N SER A 26 -9.84 21.39 13.07
CA SER A 26 -8.44 21.79 13.22
C SER A 26 -7.49 20.72 12.70
N ASN A 27 -6.20 21.02 12.71
CA ASN A 27 -5.11 20.08 12.52
C ASN A 27 -3.98 20.36 13.54
N ILE A 28 -3.07 19.40 13.69
CA ILE A 28 -1.90 19.50 14.58
C ILE A 28 -0.72 18.73 13.97
N GLU A 29 0.49 19.18 14.27
CA GLU A 29 1.73 18.45 13.97
C GLU A 29 1.97 17.37 15.03
N VAL A 30 2.35 16.18 14.57
CA VAL A 30 2.68 15.05 15.42
C VAL A 30 4.02 14.48 15.02
N PHE A 31 4.89 14.27 15.99
CA PHE A 31 6.21 13.72 15.78
C PHE A 31 6.20 12.23 16.12
N VAL A 32 6.67 11.41 15.20
CA VAL A 32 6.73 9.95 15.37
C VAL A 32 8.17 9.52 15.14
N THR A 33 8.74 8.78 16.08
CA THR A 33 10.03 8.10 15.88
C THR A 33 9.76 6.62 15.71
N LEU A 34 10.08 6.06 14.54
CA LEU A 34 9.88 4.64 14.25
C LEU A 34 10.89 3.76 15.00
N GLN A 35 10.70 2.43 14.92
CA GLN A 35 11.56 1.46 15.62
C GLN A 35 13.03 1.51 15.21
N ASP A 36 13.30 1.89 13.97
CA ASP A 36 14.65 2.08 13.43
C ASP A 36 15.26 3.45 13.78
N GLY A 37 14.56 4.26 14.59
CA GLY A 37 14.97 5.60 14.96
C GLY A 37 14.67 6.67 13.91
N PHE A 38 13.97 6.35 12.82
CA PHE A 38 13.63 7.33 11.79
C PHE A 38 12.58 8.33 12.30
N PRO A 39 12.87 9.65 12.30
CA PRO A 39 11.93 10.67 12.72
C PRO A 39 10.98 11.08 11.58
N LEU A 40 9.71 11.24 11.91
CA LEU A 40 8.65 11.65 11.00
C LEU A 40 7.85 12.80 11.61
N THR A 41 7.49 13.78 10.78
CA THR A 41 6.47 14.79 11.10
C THR A 41 5.22 14.51 10.28
N ILE A 42 4.09 14.38 10.96
CA ILE A 42 2.79 14.05 10.37
C ILE A 42 1.80 15.14 10.73
N ILE A 43 0.97 15.55 9.78
CA ILE A 43 -0.18 16.40 10.06
C ILE A 43 -1.36 15.49 10.39
N VAL A 44 -1.93 15.66 11.58
CA VAL A 44 -3.19 14.99 11.94
C VAL A 44 -4.30 16.02 11.91
N GLY A 45 -5.31 15.79 11.08
CA GLY A 45 -6.38 16.76 10.86
C GLY A 45 -7.74 16.13 10.74
N THR A 46 -8.77 16.95 10.72
CA THR A 46 -10.15 16.49 10.61
C THR A 46 -10.74 16.73 9.22
N PRO A 47 -11.77 15.96 8.81
CA PRO A 47 -12.46 16.20 7.54
C PRO A 47 -13.00 17.63 7.40
N LYS A 48 -13.54 18.20 8.48
CA LYS A 48 -14.06 19.58 8.45
C LYS A 48 -12.93 20.60 8.31
N ASN A 49 -11.74 20.31 8.85
CA ASN A 49 -10.58 21.16 8.65
C ASN A 49 -10.14 21.19 7.19
N LEU A 50 -10.10 20.02 6.52
CA LEU A 50 -9.82 19.96 5.09
C LEU A 50 -10.85 20.78 4.29
N GLN A 51 -12.14 20.66 4.60
CA GLN A 51 -13.18 21.47 3.96
C GLN A 51 -12.97 22.98 4.21
N TYR A 52 -12.74 23.38 5.46
CA TYR A 52 -12.49 24.79 5.81
C TYR A 52 -11.28 25.36 5.07
N LEU A 53 -10.21 24.58 4.99
CA LEU A 53 -8.99 24.95 4.28
C LEU A 53 -9.26 25.11 2.77
N MET A 54 -10.07 24.24 2.15
CA MET A 54 -10.46 24.35 0.74
C MET A 54 -11.24 25.63 0.47
N GLU A 55 -12.21 25.93 1.32
CA GLU A 55 -13.02 27.17 1.25
C GLU A 55 -12.15 28.42 1.44
N LYS A 56 -11.23 28.39 2.42
CA LYS A 56 -10.31 29.49 2.74
C LYS A 56 -9.35 29.77 1.58
N ASP A 57 -8.73 28.74 1.03
CA ASP A 57 -7.72 28.85 -0.03
C ASP A 57 -8.37 28.95 -1.43
N LYS A 58 -9.71 28.87 -1.51
CA LYS A 58 -10.50 28.93 -2.74
C LYS A 58 -10.11 27.85 -3.74
N VAL A 59 -9.84 26.66 -3.24
CA VAL A 59 -9.53 25.46 -4.03
C VAL A 59 -10.63 24.43 -3.87
N ASN A 60 -10.87 23.64 -4.91
CA ASN A 60 -11.87 22.56 -4.86
C ASN A 60 -11.28 21.23 -4.37
N PHE A 61 -9.96 21.16 -4.17
CA PHE A 61 -9.26 19.97 -3.71
C PHE A 61 -7.93 20.36 -3.03
N TYR A 62 -7.45 19.50 -2.12
CA TYR A 62 -6.08 19.54 -1.64
C TYR A 62 -5.24 18.55 -2.43
N GLY A 63 -4.17 19.06 -3.04
CA GLY A 63 -3.21 18.24 -3.76
C GLY A 63 -2.38 17.35 -2.82
N PRO A 64 -1.62 16.40 -3.39
CA PRO A 64 -0.62 15.66 -2.65
C PRO A 64 0.43 16.63 -2.05
N GLY A 65 0.97 16.30 -0.88
CA GLY A 65 1.91 17.15 -0.17
C GLY A 65 2.36 16.49 1.13
N LEU A 66 2.14 17.13 2.26
CA LEU A 66 2.47 16.56 3.57
C LEU A 66 1.61 15.33 3.90
N PRO A 67 2.14 14.36 4.68
CA PRO A 67 1.37 13.21 5.15
C PRO A 67 0.24 13.67 6.08
N TRP A 68 -1.02 13.57 5.59
CA TRP A 68 -2.22 13.81 6.39
C TRP A 68 -2.78 12.50 6.92
N ILE A 69 -2.88 12.38 8.24
CA ILE A 69 -3.74 11.37 8.87
C ILE A 69 -5.06 12.05 9.24
N ILE A 70 -6.15 11.52 8.70
CA ILE A 70 -7.48 12.09 8.88
C ILE A 70 -8.17 11.38 10.04
N VAL A 71 -8.55 12.13 11.07
CA VAL A 71 -9.25 11.63 12.26
C VAL A 71 -10.60 12.31 12.44
N GLN A 72 -11.54 11.66 13.14
CA GLN A 72 -12.87 12.23 13.37
C GLN A 72 -12.84 13.51 14.20
N LYS A 73 -11.95 13.58 15.20
CA LYS A 73 -11.70 14.74 16.06
C LYS A 73 -10.30 14.63 16.67
N LEU A 74 -9.72 15.77 17.05
CA LEU A 74 -8.41 15.83 17.68
C LEU A 74 -8.52 15.60 19.18
N THR A 75 -8.30 14.36 19.61
CA THR A 75 -7.97 14.03 21.00
C THR A 75 -6.71 13.18 21.01
N LYS A 76 -5.99 13.19 22.13
CA LYS A 76 -4.75 12.42 22.29
C LYS A 76 -4.97 10.95 21.99
N GLU A 77 -6.07 10.38 22.48
CA GLU A 77 -6.42 8.97 22.33
C GLU A 77 -6.65 8.62 20.86
N ILE A 78 -7.43 9.42 20.13
CA ILE A 78 -7.75 9.16 18.72
C ILE A 78 -6.51 9.34 17.84
N ILE A 79 -5.66 10.33 18.12
CA ILE A 79 -4.41 10.54 17.40
C ILE A 79 -3.47 9.34 17.60
N GLN A 80 -3.31 8.89 18.84
CA GLN A 80 -2.49 7.73 19.17
C GLN A 80 -3.03 6.44 18.56
N GLU A 81 -4.35 6.23 18.60
CA GLU A 81 -5.03 5.11 17.97
C GLU A 81 -4.77 5.07 16.45
N ALA A 82 -4.95 6.20 15.77
CA ALA A 82 -4.76 6.30 14.33
C ALA A 82 -3.30 6.01 13.92
N ILE A 83 -2.32 6.63 14.58
CA ILE A 83 -0.90 6.38 14.28
C ILE A 83 -0.53 4.93 14.58
N LYS A 84 -1.02 4.37 15.68
CA LYS A 84 -0.78 2.97 16.02
C LYS A 84 -1.36 2.04 14.96
N ALA A 85 -2.56 2.30 14.43
CA ALA A 85 -3.15 1.48 13.38
C ALA A 85 -2.29 1.43 12.10
N TYR A 86 -1.65 2.54 11.72
CA TYR A 86 -0.71 2.58 10.59
C TYR A 86 0.53 1.71 10.82
N ILE A 87 0.98 1.62 12.07
CA ILE A 87 2.17 0.83 12.43
C ILE A 87 1.81 -0.64 12.65
N ASP A 88 0.65 -0.95 13.25
CA ASP A 88 0.24 -2.33 13.51
C ASP A 88 -0.02 -3.12 12.21
N ASP A 89 -0.48 -2.46 11.13
CA ASP A 89 -0.66 -3.11 9.82
C ASP A 89 0.69 -3.53 9.19
N LYS A 90 1.71 -2.68 9.35
CA LYS A 90 3.08 -2.89 8.86
C LYS A 90 4.10 -2.40 9.91
N PRO A 91 4.57 -3.28 10.82
CA PRO A 91 5.35 -2.94 12.01
C PRO A 91 6.62 -2.11 11.76
N GLU A 92 7.18 -2.19 10.55
CA GLU A 92 8.31 -1.39 10.05
C GLU A 92 7.97 0.07 9.72
N GLY A 93 6.72 0.48 9.95
CA GLY A 93 6.22 1.82 9.66
C GLY A 93 6.01 2.09 8.16
N TYR A 94 5.78 1.05 7.36
CA TYR A 94 5.71 1.12 5.90
C TYR A 94 4.81 2.25 5.41
N TRP A 95 3.57 2.33 5.90
CA TRP A 95 2.62 3.35 5.44
C TRP A 95 3.09 4.77 5.75
N LEU A 96 3.67 4.98 6.93
CA LEU A 96 4.17 6.29 7.32
C LEU A 96 5.40 6.70 6.50
N LYS A 97 6.31 5.76 6.20
CA LYS A 97 7.44 5.98 5.29
C LYS A 97 6.97 6.24 3.86
N LEU A 98 6.05 5.43 3.35
CA LEU A 98 5.49 5.58 2.00
C LEU A 98 4.88 6.98 1.83
N TYR A 99 4.08 7.43 2.80
CA TYR A 99 3.50 8.77 2.76
C TYR A 99 4.57 9.87 2.89
N HIS A 100 5.55 9.71 3.77
CA HIS A 100 6.62 10.68 3.96
C HIS A 100 7.48 10.87 2.69
N PHE A 101 7.81 9.77 2.00
CA PHE A 101 8.63 9.78 0.78
C PHE A 101 7.80 9.86 -0.50
N ALA A 102 6.47 9.98 -0.43
CA ALA A 102 5.59 9.87 -1.60
C ALA A 102 5.96 10.86 -2.73
N THR A 103 6.49 12.02 -2.38
CA THR A 103 6.94 13.07 -3.32
C THR A 103 8.39 12.91 -3.77
N ASP A 104 9.16 12.05 -3.11
CA ASP A 104 10.59 11.83 -3.37
C ASP A 104 10.86 10.51 -4.12
N ILE A 105 9.87 9.61 -4.20
CA ILE A 105 9.97 8.36 -4.95
C ILE A 105 9.96 8.67 -6.45
N ASP A 106 11.02 8.25 -7.13
CA ASP A 106 11.13 8.39 -8.59
C ASP A 106 10.07 7.54 -9.31
N ILE A 107 9.49 8.09 -10.38
CA ILE A 107 8.53 7.38 -11.24
C ILE A 107 9.10 6.08 -11.81
N GLU A 108 10.42 5.98 -12.00
CA GLU A 108 11.11 4.77 -12.46
C GLU A 108 10.84 3.58 -11.54
N VAL A 109 10.73 3.79 -10.22
CA VAL A 109 10.38 2.72 -9.26
C VAL A 109 8.99 2.18 -9.56
N PHE A 110 8.01 3.06 -9.78
CA PHE A 110 6.65 2.65 -10.11
C PHE A 110 6.56 2.00 -11.49
N ASN A 111 7.32 2.49 -12.47
CA ASN A 111 7.37 1.89 -13.81
C ASN A 111 7.91 0.45 -13.76
N GLN A 112 8.91 0.18 -12.92
CA GLN A 112 9.45 -1.17 -12.72
C GLN A 112 8.41 -2.11 -12.09
N ILE A 113 7.73 -1.64 -11.04
CA ILE A 113 6.66 -2.41 -10.39
C ILE A 113 5.52 -2.71 -11.37
N GLN A 114 5.07 -1.71 -12.13
CA GLN A 114 4.02 -1.87 -13.13
C GLN A 114 4.43 -2.87 -14.23
N ALA A 115 5.65 -2.78 -14.74
CA ALA A 115 6.13 -3.71 -15.76
C ALA A 115 6.15 -5.16 -15.24
N GLN A 116 6.54 -5.36 -13.98
CA GLN A 116 6.51 -6.66 -13.33
C GLN A 116 5.07 -7.18 -13.19
N GLU A 117 4.12 -6.36 -12.73
CA GLU A 117 2.70 -6.76 -12.61
C GLU A 117 2.08 -7.15 -13.96
N ILE A 118 2.40 -6.42 -15.03
CA ILE A 118 1.94 -6.74 -16.39
C ILE A 118 2.48 -8.11 -16.82
N LYS A 119 3.76 -8.38 -16.57
CA LYS A 119 4.42 -9.64 -16.90
C LYS A 119 3.83 -10.81 -16.13
N GLU A 120 3.63 -10.66 -14.82
CA GLU A 120 3.02 -11.67 -13.96
C GLU A 120 1.58 -11.96 -14.36
N SER A 121 0.79 -10.92 -14.68
CA SER A 121 -0.58 -11.08 -15.17
C SER A 121 -0.64 -11.83 -16.50
N ALA A 122 0.28 -11.54 -17.42
CA ALA A 122 0.38 -12.26 -18.69
C ALA A 122 0.75 -13.74 -18.47
N GLN A 123 1.69 -14.03 -17.57
CA GLN A 123 2.07 -15.40 -17.21
C GLN A 123 0.91 -16.17 -16.57
N PHE A 124 0.15 -15.54 -15.68
CA PHE A 124 -1.01 -16.15 -15.05
C PHE A 124 -2.10 -16.51 -16.08
N ASN A 125 -2.41 -15.60 -17.01
CA ASN A 125 -3.35 -15.87 -18.09
C ASN A 125 -2.90 -17.02 -19.00
N LEU A 126 -1.61 -17.06 -19.36
CA LEU A 126 -1.03 -18.17 -20.13
C LEU A 126 -1.18 -19.51 -19.40
N SER A 127 -1.03 -19.53 -18.07
CA SER A 127 -1.24 -20.74 -17.27
C SER A 127 -2.68 -21.23 -17.37
N ILE A 128 -3.66 -20.32 -17.30
CA ILE A 128 -5.08 -20.66 -17.43
C ILE A 128 -5.38 -21.23 -18.82
N ASP A 129 -4.93 -20.54 -19.88
CA ASP A 129 -5.16 -20.96 -21.27
C ASP A 129 -4.52 -22.33 -21.57
N LEU A 130 -3.37 -22.60 -20.94
CA LEU A 130 -2.69 -23.89 -21.04
C LEU A 130 -3.53 -25.02 -20.42
N ASP A 131 -4.08 -24.79 -19.23
CA ASP A 131 -4.92 -25.78 -18.55
C ASP A 131 -6.21 -26.05 -19.35
N ASP A 132 -6.83 -25.00 -19.88
CA ASP A 132 -7.96 -25.12 -20.81
C ASP A 132 -7.62 -25.93 -22.08
N LEU A 133 -6.41 -25.74 -22.62
CA LEU A 133 -5.94 -26.48 -23.79
C LEU A 133 -5.69 -27.95 -23.46
N LYS A 134 -5.09 -28.26 -22.31
CA LYS A 134 -4.92 -29.65 -21.83
C LYS A 134 -6.27 -30.35 -21.68
N ASP A 135 -7.24 -29.67 -21.10
CA ASP A 135 -8.61 -30.18 -20.97
C ASP A 135 -9.25 -30.48 -22.33
N LYS A 136 -9.06 -29.59 -23.31
CA LYS A 136 -9.53 -29.82 -24.69
C LYS A 136 -8.84 -31.03 -25.32
N ILE A 137 -7.52 -31.17 -25.17
CA ILE A 137 -6.75 -32.32 -25.68
C ILE A 137 -7.27 -33.63 -25.07
N ASN A 138 -7.50 -33.63 -23.76
CA ASN A 138 -8.01 -34.81 -23.05
C ASN A 138 -9.39 -35.26 -23.58
N LYS A 139 -10.23 -34.32 -24.02
CA LYS A 139 -11.56 -34.55 -24.59
C LYS A 139 -11.58 -34.92 -26.08
N LEU A 140 -10.46 -34.91 -26.80
CA LEU A 140 -10.42 -35.24 -28.23
C LEU A 140 -10.62 -36.75 -28.49
N ASP A 141 -11.72 -37.17 -29.08
CA ASP A 141 -12.01 -38.60 -29.29
C ASP A 141 -11.15 -39.28 -30.37
N ASN A 142 -10.52 -38.49 -31.24
CA ASN A 142 -9.72 -38.97 -32.38
C ASN A 142 -8.24 -39.26 -32.05
N LEU A 143 -7.80 -39.04 -30.81
CA LEU A 143 -6.44 -39.31 -30.34
C LEU A 143 -6.44 -40.42 -29.30
N ASP A 144 -5.47 -41.33 -29.40
CA ASP A 144 -5.25 -42.32 -28.36
C ASP A 144 -4.66 -41.68 -27.08
N LYS A 145 -4.75 -42.43 -25.98
CA LYS A 145 -4.33 -41.95 -24.65
C LYS A 145 -2.83 -41.60 -24.59
N SER A 146 -1.98 -42.35 -25.28
CA SER A 146 -0.53 -42.09 -25.28
C SER A 146 -0.25 -40.76 -25.96
N THR A 147 -0.82 -40.55 -27.15
CA THR A 147 -0.64 -39.30 -27.90
C THR A 147 -1.13 -38.07 -27.12
N LYS A 148 -2.28 -38.18 -26.43
CA LYS A 148 -2.77 -37.09 -25.55
C LYS A 148 -1.79 -36.78 -24.41
N SER A 149 -1.28 -37.84 -23.75
CA SER A 149 -0.31 -37.70 -22.66
C SER A 149 0.97 -37.03 -23.12
N ASP A 150 1.49 -37.41 -24.30
CA ASP A 150 2.72 -36.84 -24.86
C ASP A 150 2.56 -35.37 -25.23
N LEU A 151 1.38 -34.99 -25.77
CA LEU A 151 1.04 -33.59 -26.07
C LEU A 151 0.97 -32.74 -24.79
N VAL A 152 0.29 -33.22 -23.75
CA VAL A 152 0.19 -32.53 -22.46
C VAL A 152 1.59 -32.36 -21.83
N ALA A 153 2.41 -33.41 -21.84
CA ALA A 153 3.78 -33.33 -21.33
C ALA A 153 4.66 -32.34 -22.11
N SER A 154 4.46 -32.25 -23.43
CA SER A 154 5.16 -31.29 -24.29
C SER A 154 4.74 -29.84 -23.97
N LEU A 155 3.45 -29.62 -23.72
CA LEU A 155 2.90 -28.33 -23.31
C LEU A 155 3.44 -27.89 -21.94
N ASP A 156 3.50 -28.80 -20.96
CA ASP A 156 4.09 -28.53 -19.64
C ASP A 156 5.57 -28.14 -19.73
N LYS A 157 6.32 -28.86 -20.56
CA LYS A 157 7.74 -28.55 -20.81
C LYS A 157 7.90 -27.16 -21.43
N LEU A 158 7.11 -26.84 -22.46
CA LEU A 158 7.17 -25.55 -23.14
C LEU A 158 6.82 -24.38 -22.21
N TYR A 159 5.80 -24.54 -21.36
CA TYR A 159 5.45 -23.54 -20.36
C TYR A 159 6.58 -23.32 -19.35
N LYS A 160 7.21 -24.39 -18.88
CA LYS A 160 8.36 -24.31 -17.95
C LYS A 160 9.55 -23.58 -18.60
N ASP A 161 9.87 -23.89 -19.85
CA ASP A 161 10.97 -23.25 -20.58
C ASP A 161 10.69 -21.75 -20.78
N LEU A 162 9.46 -21.37 -21.12
CA LEU A 162 9.02 -19.98 -21.23
C LEU A 162 9.09 -19.22 -19.90
N ARG A 163 8.83 -19.89 -18.76
CA ARG A 163 8.91 -19.27 -17.44
C ARG A 163 10.36 -18.93 -17.07
N ILE A 164 11.28 -19.86 -17.32
CA ILE A 164 12.71 -19.68 -17.05
C ILE A 164 13.27 -18.51 -17.86
N LEU A 165 12.95 -18.43 -19.16
CA LEU A 165 13.38 -17.32 -20.03
C LEU A 165 12.86 -15.94 -19.58
N ASN A 166 11.78 -15.92 -18.80
CA ASN A 166 11.21 -14.70 -18.25
C ASN A 166 11.67 -14.41 -16.81
N GLU A 167 12.44 -15.27 -16.17
CA GLU A 167 13.00 -15.01 -14.83
C GLU A 167 14.45 -14.48 -14.89
N GLU A 168 15.10 -14.55 -16.06
CA GLU A 168 16.41 -13.95 -16.40
C GLU A 168 16.29 -12.53 -17.00
#